data_AF-A0A8D8ZV49-F1
#
_entry.id   AF-A0A8D8ZV49-F1
#
_cell.length_a   1.000
_cell.length_b   1.000
_cell.length_c   1.000
_cell.angle_alpha   90.00
_cell.angle_beta   90.00
_cell.angle_gamma   90.00
#
_symmetry.space_group_name_H-M   'P 1'
#
loop_
_entity.id
_entity.type
_entity.pdbx_description
1 polymer ?
#
loop_
_entity_poly.entity_id
_entity_poly.type
_entity_poly.pdbx_seq_one_letter_code
_entity_poly.pdbx_strand_id
1 'polypeptide(L)'
;MSLILLSLVMFLLEFVSSAQYPLINKNNYMYLAPEGNSNKVDISNPWRFNFIDTTGLIKHWGYEGEEHSVTTEDGYIISIYHIVPKQNNSPPVLIMHGLLANSESFLARGEKDLPILLTEAGYDVWVGNFRGNNNGKRHVNMTSDNEDFWKFSFHELGIYDLPAFVDYILDRSSFSKMTIIAHSLANAATLVMTSTKPEYNDKINLFVGLAPYVFAVNFPPGPLAEPLLRSAVVSIAFESFDF
;
A
#
# COMPACT_ATOMS: atom_id res chain seq x y z
N MET A 1 9.84 4.20 -27.58
CA MET A 1 10.80 3.83 -26.53
C MET A 1 11.44 5.12 -26.02
N SER A 2 11.09 5.74 -24.90
CA SER A 2 10.13 5.43 -23.83
C SER A 2 10.10 6.64 -22.89
N LEU A 3 9.15 7.56 -23.03
CA LEU A 3 8.95 8.59 -22.00
C LEU A 3 8.49 7.96 -20.67
N ILE A 4 7.82 6.80 -20.74
CA ILE A 4 7.31 6.06 -19.57
C ILE A 4 8.38 5.19 -18.90
N LEU A 5 9.24 4.52 -19.67
CA LEU A 5 10.37 3.77 -19.09
C LEU A 5 11.45 4.74 -18.61
N LEU A 6 11.65 5.87 -19.30
CA LEU A 6 12.52 6.94 -18.80
C LEU A 6 11.90 7.58 -17.57
N SER A 7 10.57 7.72 -17.44
CA SER A 7 9.96 8.23 -16.20
C SER A 7 10.02 7.24 -15.04
N LEU A 8 9.88 5.93 -15.27
CA LEU A 8 10.05 4.90 -14.24
C LEU A 8 11.51 4.74 -13.81
N VAL A 9 12.44 4.79 -14.76
CA VAL A 9 13.88 4.76 -14.49
C VAL A 9 14.35 6.09 -13.91
N MET A 10 13.80 7.24 -14.31
CA MET A 10 14.04 8.53 -13.65
C MET A 10 13.36 8.58 -12.30
N PHE A 11 12.23 7.91 -12.06
CA PHE A 11 11.60 7.86 -10.72
C PHE A 11 12.40 6.95 -9.80
N LEU A 12 12.88 5.80 -10.28
CA LEU A 12 13.79 4.92 -9.53
C LEU A 12 15.18 5.53 -9.37
N LEU A 13 15.71 6.23 -10.38
CA LEU A 13 16.98 6.95 -10.30
C LEU A 13 16.85 8.23 -9.50
N GLU A 14 15.74 8.96 -9.52
CA GLU A 14 15.47 10.07 -8.60
C GLU A 14 15.25 9.51 -7.20
N PHE A 15 14.63 8.35 -7.01
CA PHE A 15 14.57 7.72 -5.69
C PHE A 15 15.99 7.35 -5.20
N VAL A 16 16.86 6.89 -6.09
CA VAL A 16 18.26 6.51 -5.80
C VAL A 16 19.23 7.71 -5.80
N SER A 17 18.96 8.80 -6.52
CA SER A 17 19.80 9.99 -6.65
C SER A 17 19.33 11.14 -5.75
N SER A 18 18.04 11.17 -5.40
CA SER A 18 17.53 11.92 -4.24
C SER A 18 18.02 11.30 -2.94
N ALA A 19 18.59 10.09 -2.94
CA ALA A 19 19.41 9.60 -1.83
C ALA A 19 20.72 10.40 -1.66
N GLN A 20 21.02 11.36 -2.55
CA GLN A 20 21.82 12.55 -2.23
C GLN A 20 20.91 13.68 -1.74
N TYR A 21 20.20 13.47 -0.63
CA TYR A 21 19.70 14.60 0.13
C TYR A 21 20.89 15.43 0.61
N PRO A 22 20.76 16.75 0.72
CA PRO A 22 21.70 17.58 1.46
C PRO A 22 21.73 17.04 2.89
N LEU A 23 22.76 16.25 3.16
CA LEU A 23 23.26 16.01 4.50
C LEU A 23 23.36 17.38 5.18
N ILE A 24 22.89 17.46 6.42
CA ILE A 24 22.77 18.68 7.26
C ILE A 24 21.38 19.35 7.18
N ASN A 25 20.34 18.61 7.56
CA ASN A 25 19.36 19.17 8.49
C ASN A 25 19.11 18.12 9.58
N LYS A 26 19.26 18.49 10.86
CA LYS A 26 19.35 17.57 12.01
C LYS A 26 18.11 16.69 12.25
N ASN A 27 17.06 16.82 11.43
CA ASN A 27 15.75 16.18 11.65
C ASN A 27 15.35 15.14 10.58
N ASN A 28 16.17 14.91 9.54
CA ASN A 28 15.79 14.05 8.39
C ASN A 28 16.63 12.78 8.25
N TYR A 29 16.93 12.10 9.36
CA TYR A 29 17.40 10.72 9.28
C TYR A 29 16.19 9.81 9.43
N MET A 30 15.70 9.29 8.30
CA MET A 30 14.96 8.02 8.19
C MET A 30 14.22 7.65 9.49
N TYR A 31 13.24 8.50 9.81
CA TYR A 31 12.36 8.46 10.97
C TYR A 31 12.91 7.80 12.24
N LEU A 32 13.78 8.50 12.97
CA LEU A 32 14.04 8.20 14.38
C LEU A 32 12.84 8.66 15.23
N ALA A 33 12.32 7.77 16.08
CA ALA A 33 11.16 8.00 16.95
C ALA A 33 11.27 9.32 17.74
N PRO A 34 10.18 10.13 17.87
CA PRO A 34 10.19 11.32 18.70
C PRO A 34 10.28 10.96 20.18
N GLU A 35 11.02 11.78 20.92
CA GLU A 35 11.31 11.64 22.35
C GLU A 35 10.04 11.50 23.21
N GLY A 36 10.01 10.47 24.07
CA GLY A 36 9.01 10.32 25.13
C GLY A 36 8.77 8.87 25.55
N ASN A 37 9.56 8.39 26.52
CA ASN A 37 9.48 7.12 27.25
C ASN A 37 9.95 5.82 26.54
N SER A 38 11.27 5.59 26.66
CA SER A 38 11.97 4.33 26.98
C SER A 38 11.40 3.03 26.38
N ASN A 39 12.10 2.39 25.43
CA ASN A 39 13.37 1.74 25.75
C ASN A 39 14.34 1.73 24.57
N LYS A 40 15.39 2.58 24.69
CA LYS A 40 16.69 2.54 24.01
C LYS A 40 16.66 2.27 22.49
N VAL A 41 16.81 3.36 21.72
CA VAL A 41 17.41 3.27 20.39
C VAL A 41 18.76 2.57 20.55
N ASP A 42 18.89 1.39 19.98
CA ASP A 42 20.14 0.63 19.99
C ASP A 42 21.14 1.27 19.03
N ILE A 43 21.85 2.29 19.53
CA ILE A 43 22.92 2.99 18.82
C ILE A 43 24.19 2.14 18.65
N SER A 44 24.24 0.92 19.20
CA SER A 44 25.41 0.04 19.05
C SER A 44 25.50 -0.60 17.66
N ASN A 45 24.38 -0.63 16.92
CA ASN A 45 24.32 -1.12 15.56
C ASN A 45 23.81 -0.02 14.59
N PRO A 46 24.71 0.67 13.87
CA PRO A 46 24.34 1.72 12.92
C PRO A 46 23.53 1.21 11.70
N TRP A 47 23.32 -0.10 11.59
CA TRP A 47 22.47 -0.74 10.57
C TRP A 47 21.07 -1.13 11.08
N ARG A 48 20.76 -0.91 12.37
CA ARG A 48 19.39 -1.01 12.88
C ARG A 48 18.61 0.25 12.50
N PHE A 49 18.02 0.23 11.31
CA PHE A 49 17.01 1.21 10.92
C PHE A 49 15.77 0.97 11.80
N ASN A 50 15.48 1.89 12.72
CA ASN A 50 14.20 1.91 13.42
C ASN A 50 13.16 2.45 12.44
N PHE A 51 12.53 1.56 11.67
CA PHE A 51 11.45 1.95 10.78
C PHE A 51 10.24 2.39 11.61
N ILE A 52 9.76 3.61 11.38
CA ILE A 52 8.45 4.04 11.86
C ILE A 52 7.40 3.38 10.95
N ASP A 53 6.45 2.69 11.58
CA ASP A 53 5.30 2.08 10.92
C ASP A 53 4.26 3.13 10.52
N THR A 54 3.23 2.71 9.81
CA THR A 54 2.21 3.63 9.29
C THR A 54 1.51 4.45 10.40
N THR A 55 1.13 3.84 11.52
CA THR A 55 0.53 4.58 12.66
C THR A 55 1.51 5.56 13.28
N GLY A 56 2.79 5.20 13.39
CA GLY A 56 3.83 6.09 13.85
C GLY A 56 4.05 7.28 12.90
N LEU A 57 3.94 7.10 11.59
CA LEU A 57 4.00 8.20 10.62
C LEU A 57 2.78 9.12 10.76
N ILE A 58 1.57 8.56 10.84
CA ILE A 58 0.34 9.32 11.06
C ILE A 58 0.47 10.19 12.33
N LYS A 59 0.94 9.58 13.43
CA LYS A 59 1.18 10.27 14.71
C LYS A 59 2.27 11.33 14.62
N HIS A 60 3.36 11.05 13.91
CA HIS A 60 4.43 12.02 13.67
C HIS A 60 3.90 13.30 13.01
N TRP A 61 2.92 13.16 12.11
CA TRP A 61 2.28 14.28 11.44
C TRP A 61 1.14 14.95 12.24
N GLY A 62 0.93 14.55 13.50
CA GLY A 62 -0.05 15.18 14.40
C GLY A 62 -1.47 14.62 14.29
N TYR A 63 -1.64 13.44 13.70
CA TYR A 63 -2.93 12.77 13.55
C TYR A 63 -3.01 11.52 14.44
N GLU A 64 -4.23 11.08 14.74
CA GLU A 64 -4.45 9.80 15.42
C GLU A 64 -4.63 8.71 14.36
N GLY A 65 -3.85 7.63 14.49
CA GLY A 65 -3.85 6.52 13.54
C GLY A 65 -4.16 5.21 14.25
N GLU A 66 -5.06 4.43 13.67
CA GLU A 66 -5.46 3.11 14.15
C GLU A 66 -4.97 2.03 13.19
N GLU A 67 -4.48 0.91 13.72
CA GLU A 67 -4.17 -0.30 12.94
C GLU A 67 -5.31 -1.30 13.09
N HIS A 68 -5.79 -1.81 11.96
CA HIS A 68 -6.87 -2.79 11.90
C HIS A 68 -6.39 -4.04 11.18
N SER A 69 -6.53 -5.20 11.83
CA SER A 69 -6.29 -6.50 11.20
C SER A 69 -7.56 -6.99 10.51
N VAL A 70 -7.52 -7.13 9.19
CA VAL A 70 -8.61 -7.68 8.37
C VAL A 70 -8.24 -9.09 7.94
N THR A 71 -9.16 -10.04 8.12
CA THR A 71 -8.96 -11.43 7.66
C THR A 71 -9.74 -11.63 6.37
N THR A 72 -9.05 -12.06 5.33
CA THR A 72 -9.61 -12.39 4.01
C THR A 72 -10.28 -13.76 4.03
N GLU A 73 -11.16 -14.03 3.06
CA GLU A 73 -11.90 -15.29 2.96
C GLU A 73 -10.98 -16.52 2.92
N ASP A 74 -9.85 -16.40 2.22
CA ASP A 74 -8.87 -17.48 2.09
C ASP A 74 -7.83 -17.51 3.23
N GLY A 75 -7.93 -16.60 4.20
CA GLY A 75 -7.27 -16.72 5.51
C GLY A 75 -6.05 -15.83 5.75
N TYR A 76 -5.68 -14.95 4.80
CA TYR A 76 -4.64 -13.94 5.04
C TYR A 76 -5.14 -12.89 6.03
N ILE A 77 -4.27 -12.48 6.95
CA ILE A 77 -4.53 -11.44 7.94
C ILE A 77 -3.66 -10.23 7.57
N ILE A 78 -4.31 -9.15 7.17
CA ILE A 78 -3.67 -7.98 6.57
C ILE A 78 -3.99 -6.75 7.42
N SER A 79 -2.96 -6.00 7.78
CA SER A 79 -3.09 -4.74 8.50
C SER A 79 -3.42 -3.60 7.53
N ILE A 80 -4.53 -2.92 7.79
CA ILE A 80 -4.90 -1.65 7.15
C ILE A 80 -4.91 -0.55 8.20
N TYR A 81 -4.68 0.69 7.80
CA TYR A 81 -4.53 1.81 8.71
C TYR A 81 -5.62 2.83 8.51
N HIS A 82 -6.20 3.33 9.59
CA HIS A 82 -7.27 4.31 9.60
C HIS A 82 -6.75 5.60 10.24
N ILE A 83 -6.93 6.73 9.56
CA ILE A 83 -6.64 8.05 10.13
C ILE A 83 -7.94 8.54 10.76
N VAL A 84 -7.98 8.66 12.08
CA VAL A 84 -9.20 9.00 12.82
C VAL A 84 -9.74 10.34 12.31
N PRO A 85 -10.96 10.39 11.76
CA PRO A 85 -11.49 11.59 11.16
C PRO A 85 -11.79 12.64 12.23
N LYS A 86 -11.53 13.91 11.92
CA LYS A 86 -11.87 15.04 12.80
C LYS A 86 -13.39 15.25 12.95
N GLN A 87 -14.17 14.71 12.01
CA GLN A 87 -15.61 14.89 11.91
C GLN A 87 -16.31 13.52 11.89
N ASN A 88 -17.43 13.42 12.62
CA ASN A 88 -18.29 12.25 12.54
C ASN A 88 -18.98 12.19 11.17
N ASN A 89 -19.32 10.98 10.73
CA ASN A 89 -20.06 10.75 9.48
C ASN A 89 -19.32 11.27 8.23
N SER A 90 -18.01 11.04 8.18
CA SER A 90 -17.14 11.37 7.04
C SER A 90 -17.19 10.27 5.98
N PRO A 91 -17.25 10.57 4.66
CA PRO A 91 -17.32 9.54 3.62
C PRO A 91 -16.03 8.71 3.53
N PRO A 92 -16.12 7.36 3.49
CA PRO A 92 -14.94 6.49 3.49
C PRO A 92 -14.19 6.50 2.16
N VAL A 93 -12.86 6.54 2.25
CA VAL A 93 -11.91 6.47 1.14
C VAL A 93 -10.84 5.44 1.46
N LEU A 94 -10.67 4.43 0.60
CA LEU A 94 -9.56 3.47 0.66
C LEU A 94 -8.48 3.83 -0.35
N ILE A 95 -7.24 3.91 0.12
CA ILE A 95 -6.06 4.18 -0.69
C ILE A 95 -5.19 2.91 -0.75
N MET A 96 -4.91 2.44 -1.96
CA MET A 96 -4.17 1.19 -2.20
C MET A 96 -2.86 1.43 -2.97
N HIS A 97 -1.78 0.85 -2.46
CA HIS A 97 -0.42 0.98 -3.01
C HIS A 97 -0.17 0.06 -4.22
N GLY A 98 0.92 0.30 -4.94
CA GLY A 98 1.34 -0.51 -6.09
C GLY A 98 2.21 -1.71 -5.73
N LEU A 99 2.78 -2.34 -6.76
CA LEU A 99 3.76 -3.42 -6.63
C LEU A 99 4.98 -2.96 -5.81
N LEU A 100 5.48 -3.81 -4.90
CA LEU A 100 6.64 -3.57 -4.03
C LEU A 100 6.53 -2.33 -3.10
N ALA A 101 5.31 -1.87 -2.83
CA ALA A 101 5.02 -0.77 -1.93
C ALA A 101 4.24 -1.22 -0.69
N ASN A 102 3.89 -0.26 0.15
CA ASN A 102 3.15 -0.41 1.39
C ASN A 102 2.43 0.90 1.75
N SER A 103 1.65 0.90 2.83
CA SER A 103 0.92 2.09 3.30
C SER A 103 1.83 3.27 3.65
N GLU A 104 3.04 3.02 4.15
CA GLU A 104 4.02 4.07 4.49
C GLU A 104 4.40 4.93 3.28
N SER A 105 4.34 4.36 2.07
CA SER A 105 4.67 5.05 0.82
C SER A 105 3.80 6.27 0.55
N PHE A 106 2.60 6.34 1.14
CA PHE A 106 1.70 7.48 1.03
C PHE A 106 1.88 8.53 2.11
N LEU A 107 2.76 8.34 3.10
CA LEU A 107 2.87 9.19 4.31
C LEU A 107 4.28 9.74 4.55
N ALA A 108 5.14 9.68 3.54
CA ALA A 108 6.55 10.02 3.64
C ALA A 108 6.85 11.54 3.73
N ARG A 109 5.94 12.43 3.30
CA ARG A 109 6.11 13.89 3.25
C ARG A 109 5.23 14.66 4.25
N GLY A 110 4.20 14.04 4.81
CA GLY A 110 3.34 14.64 5.85
C GLY A 110 2.17 15.46 5.31
N GLU A 111 2.11 16.75 5.65
CA GLU A 111 0.95 17.64 5.37
C GLU A 111 0.54 17.69 3.89
N LYS A 112 1.46 17.40 2.97
CA LYS A 112 1.20 17.40 1.51
C LYS A 112 0.84 16.02 0.96
N ASP A 113 0.77 15.02 1.82
CA ASP A 113 0.45 13.66 1.42
C ASP A 113 -1.05 13.44 1.28
N LEU A 114 -1.39 12.60 0.31
CA LEU A 114 -2.78 12.38 -0.09
C LEU A 114 -3.69 11.93 1.07
N PRO A 115 -3.28 10.99 1.96
CA PRO A 115 -4.13 10.60 3.09
C PRO A 115 -4.41 11.77 4.04
N ILE A 116 -3.39 12.61 4.29
CA ILE A 116 -3.51 13.78 5.17
C ILE A 116 -4.41 14.84 4.54
N LEU A 117 -4.21 15.15 3.25
CA LEU A 117 -5.04 16.12 2.53
C LEU A 117 -6.51 15.71 2.48
N LEU A 118 -6.81 14.42 2.31
CA LEU A 118 -8.18 13.90 2.33
C LEU A 118 -8.79 13.96 3.73
N THR A 119 -8.00 13.66 4.77
CA THR A 119 -8.44 13.80 6.16
C THR A 119 -8.81 15.26 6.47
N GLU A 120 -7.97 16.22 6.08
CA GLU A 120 -8.25 17.65 6.23
C GLU A 120 -9.45 18.12 5.41
N ALA A 121 -9.72 17.46 4.28
CA ALA A 121 -10.91 17.71 3.46
C ALA A 121 -12.19 17.08 4.02
N GLY A 122 -12.13 16.35 5.15
CA GLY A 122 -13.29 15.78 5.82
C GLY A 122 -13.70 14.38 5.33
N TYR A 123 -12.76 13.61 4.78
CA TYR A 123 -12.98 12.20 4.45
C TYR A 123 -12.54 11.29 5.60
N ASP A 124 -13.16 10.11 5.67
CA ASP A 124 -12.74 8.99 6.51
C ASP A 124 -11.71 8.17 5.72
N VAL A 125 -10.43 8.24 6.10
CA VAL A 125 -9.32 7.77 5.27
C VAL A 125 -8.72 6.47 5.79
N TRP A 126 -8.74 5.48 4.91
CA TRP A 126 -8.13 4.17 5.10
C TRP A 126 -6.98 3.98 4.12
N VAL A 127 -5.83 3.54 4.62
CA VAL A 127 -4.63 3.23 3.82
C VAL A 127 -4.36 1.74 3.94
N GLY A 128 -4.62 1.01 2.86
CA GLY A 128 -4.56 -0.44 2.85
C GLY A 128 -3.19 -0.99 2.49
N ASN A 129 -3.02 -2.28 2.77
CA ASN A 129 -1.88 -3.09 2.35
C ASN A 129 -2.39 -4.32 1.60
N PHE A 130 -1.50 -4.98 0.86
CA PHE A 130 -1.77 -6.27 0.25
C PHE A 130 -1.08 -7.41 1.01
N ARG A 131 -1.63 -8.62 0.88
CA ARG A 131 -0.95 -9.85 1.33
C ARG A 131 0.49 -9.92 0.79
N GLY A 132 1.38 -10.49 1.58
CA GLY A 132 2.79 -10.70 1.25
C GLY A 132 3.73 -9.53 1.54
N ASN A 133 3.25 -8.29 1.68
CA ASN A 133 4.08 -7.20 2.21
C ASN A 133 4.26 -7.33 3.74
N ASN A 134 5.07 -6.47 4.37
CA ASN A 134 5.34 -6.58 5.82
C ASN A 134 4.07 -6.50 6.69
N ASN A 135 3.03 -5.82 6.22
CA ASN A 135 1.74 -5.66 6.89
C ASN A 135 0.73 -6.78 6.51
N GLY A 136 1.08 -7.68 5.59
CA GLY A 136 0.25 -8.77 5.09
C GLY A 136 0.92 -10.15 5.13
N LYS A 137 1.89 -10.36 6.03
CA LYS A 137 2.68 -11.61 6.17
C LYS A 137 2.10 -12.62 7.17
N ARG A 138 0.82 -12.50 7.53
CA ARG A 138 0.14 -13.37 8.48
C ARG A 138 -0.98 -14.15 7.80
N HIS A 139 -1.23 -15.37 8.27
CA HIS A 139 -2.28 -16.23 7.78
C HIS A 139 -2.82 -17.10 8.91
N VAL A 140 -4.09 -17.50 8.86
CA VAL A 140 -4.74 -18.30 9.92
C VAL A 140 -4.12 -19.69 10.10
N ASN A 141 -3.69 -20.31 8.99
CA ASN A 141 -3.21 -21.70 8.94
C ASN A 141 -1.77 -21.86 8.39
N MET A 142 -1.12 -20.78 7.96
CA MET A 142 0.18 -20.82 7.27
C MET A 142 1.14 -19.79 7.86
N THR A 143 2.44 -20.00 7.71
CA THR A 143 3.47 -18.99 7.97
C THR A 143 4.11 -18.57 6.65
N SER A 144 4.85 -17.45 6.68
CA SER A 144 5.64 -16.99 5.53
C SER A 144 6.75 -17.95 5.09
N ASP A 145 7.02 -19.00 5.86
CA ASP A 145 7.99 -20.05 5.51
C ASP A 145 7.38 -21.14 4.62
N ASN A 146 6.04 -21.23 4.54
CA ASN A 146 5.35 -22.15 3.66
C ASN A 146 5.36 -21.62 2.22
N GLU A 147 5.73 -22.45 1.24
CA GLU A 147 5.66 -22.07 -0.19
C GLU A 147 4.23 -21.70 -0.61
N ASP A 148 3.22 -22.41 -0.10
CA ASP A 148 1.81 -22.15 -0.38
C ASP A 148 1.35 -20.76 0.09
N PHE A 149 2.00 -20.17 1.10
CA PHE A 149 1.72 -18.80 1.53
C PHE A 149 1.98 -17.77 0.41
N TRP A 150 2.85 -18.09 -0.54
CA TRP A 150 3.25 -17.19 -1.61
C TRP A 150 2.56 -17.47 -2.94
N LYS A 151 1.63 -18.44 -2.98
CA LYS A 151 0.86 -18.81 -4.18
C LYS A 151 -0.35 -17.91 -4.37
N PHE A 152 -0.09 -16.63 -4.63
CA PHE A 152 -1.12 -15.65 -4.99
C PHE A 152 -0.58 -14.74 -6.10
N SER A 153 -1.46 -14.01 -6.76
CA SER A 153 -1.14 -13.01 -7.78
C SER A 153 -1.99 -11.76 -7.56
N PHE A 154 -1.96 -10.81 -8.50
CA PHE A 154 -2.90 -9.68 -8.45
C PHE A 154 -4.37 -10.12 -8.53
N HIS A 155 -4.64 -11.35 -8.97
CA HIS A 155 -5.98 -11.91 -8.99
C HIS A 155 -6.54 -12.03 -7.56
N GLU A 156 -5.82 -12.72 -6.67
CA GLU A 156 -6.20 -12.89 -5.26
C GLU A 156 -6.30 -11.55 -4.52
N LEU A 157 -5.46 -10.57 -4.87
CA LEU A 157 -5.60 -9.20 -4.33
C LEU A 157 -6.99 -8.61 -4.66
N GLY A 158 -7.48 -8.85 -5.87
CA GLY A 158 -8.78 -8.36 -6.33
C GLY A 158 -9.97 -9.19 -5.82
N ILE A 159 -9.84 -10.51 -5.71
CA ILE A 159 -10.96 -11.38 -5.32
C ILE A 159 -11.05 -11.65 -3.82
N TYR A 160 -10.00 -11.38 -3.03
CA TYR A 160 -10.02 -11.63 -1.59
C TYR A 160 -9.66 -10.40 -0.76
N ASP A 161 -8.55 -9.72 -1.05
CA ASP A 161 -8.07 -8.58 -0.23
C ASP A 161 -9.03 -7.39 -0.30
N LEU A 162 -9.27 -6.86 -1.50
CA LEU A 162 -10.12 -5.68 -1.68
C LEU A 162 -11.56 -5.89 -1.21
N PRO A 163 -12.24 -7.02 -1.52
CA PRO A 163 -13.55 -7.34 -0.96
C PRO A 163 -13.58 -7.28 0.57
N ALA A 164 -12.59 -7.90 1.24
CA ALA A 164 -12.51 -7.92 2.68
C ALA A 164 -12.32 -6.51 3.27
N PHE A 165 -11.51 -5.65 2.63
CA PHE A 165 -11.33 -4.27 3.07
C PHE A 165 -12.59 -3.43 2.88
N VAL A 166 -13.25 -3.55 1.72
CA VAL A 166 -14.48 -2.81 1.43
C VAL A 166 -15.56 -3.16 2.45
N ASP A 167 -15.77 -4.44 2.72
CA ASP A 167 -16.77 -4.88 3.69
C ASP A 167 -16.40 -4.43 5.11
N TYR A 168 -15.13 -4.60 5.50
CA TYR A 168 -14.64 -4.19 6.81
C TYR A 168 -14.88 -2.70 7.08
N ILE A 169 -14.60 -1.84 6.09
CA ILE A 169 -14.72 -0.39 6.20
C ILE A 169 -16.19 0.02 6.20
N LEU A 170 -16.99 -0.50 5.26
CA LEU A 170 -18.41 -0.14 5.17
C LEU A 170 -19.20 -0.58 6.41
N ASP A 171 -18.91 -1.76 6.97
CA ASP A 171 -19.54 -2.26 8.21
C ASP A 171 -19.27 -1.38 9.44
N ARG A 172 -18.19 -0.58 9.41
CA ARG A 172 -17.82 0.36 10.48
C ARG A 172 -18.21 1.80 10.19
N SER A 173 -18.64 2.07 8.96
CA SER A 173 -19.10 3.37 8.53
C SER A 173 -20.63 3.45 8.60
N SER A 174 -21.17 4.66 8.52
CA SER A 174 -22.59 4.90 8.29
C SER A 174 -22.96 4.91 6.80
N PHE A 175 -22.01 4.60 5.91
CA PHE A 175 -22.16 4.69 4.46
C PHE A 175 -22.33 3.31 3.83
N SER A 176 -23.13 3.25 2.76
CA SER A 176 -23.28 2.04 1.95
C SER A 176 -22.31 1.98 0.77
N LYS A 177 -21.57 3.07 0.51
CA LYS A 177 -20.60 3.18 -0.57
C LYS A 177 -19.34 3.91 -0.13
N MET A 178 -18.23 3.58 -0.77
CA MET A 178 -16.93 4.21 -0.54
C MET A 178 -16.19 4.55 -1.84
N THR A 179 -15.18 5.40 -1.72
CA THR A 179 -14.25 5.69 -2.82
C THR A 179 -13.01 4.80 -2.71
N ILE A 180 -12.48 4.34 -3.84
CA ILE A 180 -11.18 3.67 -3.93
C ILE A 180 -10.23 4.52 -4.77
N ILE A 181 -9.05 4.80 -4.21
CA ILE A 181 -7.92 5.40 -4.90
C ILE A 181 -6.82 4.34 -5.04
N ALA A 182 -6.48 3.97 -6.26
CA ALA A 182 -5.53 2.89 -6.52
C ALA A 182 -4.30 3.40 -7.28
N HIS A 183 -3.11 3.05 -6.81
CA HIS A 183 -1.86 3.34 -7.51
C HIS A 183 -1.27 2.10 -8.20
N SER A 184 -0.87 2.22 -9.47
CA SER A 184 -0.15 1.17 -10.20
C SER A 184 -0.89 -0.18 -10.16
N LEU A 185 -0.28 -1.25 -9.65
CA LEU A 185 -0.85 -2.61 -9.58
C LEU A 185 -2.22 -2.67 -8.86
N ALA A 186 -2.49 -1.79 -7.90
CA ALA A 186 -3.81 -1.75 -7.25
C ALA A 186 -4.95 -1.48 -8.24
N ASN A 187 -4.66 -0.86 -9.39
CA ASN A 187 -5.66 -0.66 -10.46
C ASN A 187 -6.08 -2.01 -11.05
N ALA A 188 -5.13 -2.89 -11.37
CA ALA A 188 -5.43 -4.23 -11.84
C ALA A 188 -6.26 -5.00 -10.80
N ALA A 189 -5.87 -4.99 -9.53
CA ALA A 189 -6.63 -5.64 -8.46
C ALA A 189 -8.06 -5.08 -8.34
N THR A 190 -8.23 -3.76 -8.40
CA THR A 190 -9.56 -3.13 -8.34
C THR A 190 -10.43 -3.50 -9.55
N LEU A 191 -9.84 -3.59 -10.74
CA LEU A 191 -10.54 -4.03 -11.94
C LEU A 191 -10.88 -5.52 -11.90
N VAL A 192 -10.02 -6.36 -11.33
CA VAL A 192 -10.34 -7.77 -11.05
C VAL A 192 -11.55 -7.85 -10.12
N MET A 193 -11.55 -7.14 -8.99
CA MET A 193 -12.68 -7.12 -8.05
C MET A 193 -14.00 -6.73 -8.76
N THR A 194 -14.00 -5.58 -9.41
CA THR A 194 -15.22 -5.00 -10.03
C THR A 194 -15.74 -5.79 -11.24
N SER A 195 -14.89 -6.57 -11.91
CA SER A 195 -15.29 -7.42 -13.04
C SER A 195 -15.71 -8.84 -12.61
N THR A 196 -15.06 -9.41 -11.60
CA THR A 196 -15.31 -10.80 -11.16
C THR A 196 -16.31 -10.91 -10.01
N LYS A 197 -16.47 -9.84 -9.22
CA LYS A 197 -17.43 -9.72 -8.11
C LYS A 197 -18.30 -8.47 -8.31
N PRO A 198 -19.21 -8.48 -9.30
CA PRO A 198 -19.98 -7.30 -9.70
C PRO A 198 -20.84 -6.70 -8.59
N GLU A 199 -21.17 -7.46 -7.54
CA GLU A 199 -21.86 -6.96 -6.34
C GLU A 199 -21.09 -5.85 -5.61
N TYR A 200 -19.75 -5.76 -5.76
CA TYR A 200 -18.96 -4.67 -5.21
C TYR A 200 -19.10 -3.37 -6.01
N ASN A 201 -19.57 -3.41 -7.26
CA ASN A 201 -19.83 -2.18 -8.03
C ASN A 201 -20.90 -1.31 -7.36
N ASP A 202 -21.85 -1.92 -6.64
CA ASP A 202 -22.85 -1.17 -5.89
C ASP A 202 -22.28 -0.51 -4.62
N LYS A 203 -21.15 -1.01 -4.12
CA LYS A 203 -20.43 -0.52 -2.93
C LYS A 203 -19.38 0.53 -3.23
N ILE A 204 -19.00 0.73 -4.50
CA ILE A 204 -18.01 1.76 -4.89
C ILE A 204 -18.73 2.94 -5.55
N ASN A 205 -18.55 4.15 -5.01
CA ASN A 205 -19.14 5.36 -5.60
C ASN A 205 -18.22 6.02 -6.66
N LEU A 206 -16.91 5.91 -6.48
CA LEU A 206 -15.89 6.50 -7.31
C LEU A 206 -14.61 5.65 -7.22
N PHE A 207 -14.04 5.37 -8.39
CA PHE A 207 -12.73 4.75 -8.53
C PHE A 207 -11.77 5.75 -9.17
N VAL A 208 -10.65 6.03 -8.50
CA VAL A 208 -9.59 6.94 -8.99
C VAL A 208 -8.32 6.14 -9.23
N GLY A 209 -7.94 5.99 -10.50
CA GLY A 209 -6.72 5.30 -10.90
C GLY A 209 -5.53 6.24 -11.07
N LEU A 210 -4.52 6.09 -10.23
CA LEU A 210 -3.23 6.79 -10.30
C LEU A 210 -2.19 5.90 -10.98
N ALA A 211 -1.62 6.36 -12.09
CA ALA A 211 -0.67 5.58 -12.91
C ALA A 211 -1.18 4.15 -13.20
N PRO A 212 -2.33 3.99 -13.87
CA PRO A 212 -3.02 2.71 -13.95
C PRO A 212 -2.18 1.65 -14.68
N TYR A 213 -1.96 0.53 -13.98
CA TYR A 213 -1.38 -0.68 -14.55
C TYR A 213 -2.49 -1.73 -14.70
N VAL A 214 -2.89 -2.02 -15.93
CA VAL A 214 -4.03 -2.90 -16.25
C VAL A 214 -3.66 -3.97 -17.26
N PHE A 215 -2.88 -3.59 -18.28
CA PHE A 215 -2.31 -4.50 -19.26
C PHE A 215 -0.83 -4.19 -19.41
N ALA A 216 0.01 -5.21 -19.32
CA ALA A 216 1.42 -5.12 -19.69
C ALA A 216 1.71 -5.90 -20.96
N VAL A 217 1.11 -5.43 -22.06
CA VAL A 217 1.49 -5.88 -23.40
C VAL A 217 2.66 -5.03 -23.89
N ASN A 218 3.70 -5.66 -24.41
CA ASN A 218 4.93 -5.03 -24.91
C ASN A 218 5.87 -4.43 -23.85
N PHE A 219 6.14 -5.12 -22.75
CA PHE A 219 7.35 -4.82 -21.98
C PHE A 219 8.55 -5.27 -22.82
N PRO A 220 9.34 -4.37 -23.44
CA PRO A 220 10.45 -4.81 -24.27
C PRO A 220 11.44 -5.56 -23.37
N PRO A 221 11.88 -6.77 -23.73
CA PRO A 221 12.92 -7.47 -23.00
C PRO A 221 14.15 -6.56 -23.02
N GLY A 222 14.50 -6.03 -21.85
CA GLY A 222 15.60 -5.11 -21.67
C GLY A 222 16.39 -5.52 -20.44
N PRO A 223 17.68 -5.14 -20.36
CA PRO A 223 18.60 -5.62 -19.32
C PRO A 223 18.19 -5.30 -17.88
N LEU A 224 17.22 -4.39 -17.67
CA LEU A 224 16.63 -4.07 -16.36
C LEU A 224 15.26 -4.73 -16.12
N ALA A 225 14.50 -5.01 -17.18
CA ALA A 225 13.20 -5.65 -17.08
C ALA A 225 13.34 -7.17 -16.88
N GLU A 226 14.36 -7.78 -17.48
CA GLU A 226 14.55 -9.24 -17.42
C GLU A 226 14.90 -9.74 -16.00
N PRO A 227 15.82 -9.11 -15.23
CA PRO A 227 16.07 -9.51 -13.84
C PRO A 227 14.88 -9.21 -12.92
N LEU A 228 14.15 -8.12 -13.19
CA LEU A 228 12.98 -7.72 -12.42
C LEU A 228 11.85 -8.75 -12.59
N LEU A 229 11.51 -9.10 -13.83
CA LEU A 229 10.50 -10.12 -14.17
C LEU A 229 10.87 -11.54 -13.72
N ARG A 230 12.16 -11.86 -13.66
CA ARG A 230 12.68 -13.16 -13.16
C ARG A 230 12.84 -13.22 -11.64
N SER A 231 12.65 -12.11 -10.92
CA SER A 231 12.67 -12.14 -9.46
C SER A 231 11.39 -12.81 -8.95
N ALA A 232 11.50 -13.72 -7.98
CA ALA A 232 10.36 -14.51 -7.49
C ALA A 232 9.16 -13.64 -7.04
N VAL A 233 9.44 -12.43 -6.52
CA VAL A 233 8.41 -11.46 -6.10
C VAL A 233 7.59 -10.92 -7.27
N VAL A 234 8.19 -10.87 -8.47
CA VAL A 234 7.53 -10.43 -9.70
C VAL A 234 6.97 -11.62 -10.45
N SER A 235 7.59 -12.81 -10.41
CA SER A 235 6.98 -14.03 -10.93
C SER A 235 5.60 -14.30 -10.30
N ILE A 236 5.47 -14.14 -8.99
CA ILE A 236 4.19 -14.19 -8.25
C ILE A 236 3.15 -13.18 -8.82
N ALA A 237 3.59 -12.00 -9.26
CA ALA A 237 2.70 -10.97 -9.82
C ALA A 237 2.42 -11.14 -11.33
N PHE A 238 3.15 -12.00 -12.05
CA PHE A 238 3.12 -12.09 -13.51
C PHE A 238 2.90 -13.51 -14.07
N GLU A 239 2.92 -14.56 -13.24
CA GLU A 239 2.68 -15.95 -13.67
C GLU A 239 1.24 -16.22 -14.15
N SER A 240 0.30 -15.28 -13.95
CA SER A 240 -1.08 -15.39 -14.43
C SER A 240 -1.29 -14.94 -15.89
N PHE A 241 -0.22 -14.73 -16.68
CA PHE A 241 -0.28 -14.28 -18.08
C PHE A 241 -0.01 -15.38 -19.12
N ASP A 242 -0.15 -16.65 -18.76
CA ASP A 242 -0.19 -17.74 -19.75
C ASP A 242 -1.57 -17.72 -20.47
N PHE A 243 -1.64 -16.94 -21.56
CA PHE A 243 -2.67 -17.05 -22.62
C PHE A 243 -2.09 -17.74 -23.86
#